data_AF-A0A953BJC4-F1
#
_entry.id   AF-A0A953BJC4-F1
#
_cell.length_a   1.000
_cell.length_b   1.000
_cell.length_c   1.000
_cell.angle_alpha   90.00
_cell.angle_beta   90.00
_cell.angle_gamma   90.00
#
_symmetry.space_group_name_H-M   'P 1'
#
loop_
_entity.id
_entity.type
_entity.pdbx_description
1 polymer ?
#
loop_
_entity_poly.entity_id
_entity_poly.type
_entity_poly.pdbx_seq_one_letter_code
_entity_poly.pdbx_strand_id
1 'polypeptide(L)'
;MALYQIKNDELVPVSETTFAEQGIREREHLQQMLLKSIDLVAPGTMVITQEFDEWDGSKRRTDILCIDKDANLVVVELKRNDDGGHMELQSLRYAAMVSQMTFEQLVDIHGRHLAKHGGNASDAEAAILDFLGWDQPDEERFGNDVRIVLVSKDFSQEITTTALWLNERDLDIRCVRMRPHELDGRIVVNIEQCLPLPSAEQYQIKVRAKSITRRESLRAAGEPTGYWFVNVGDHFENAGRSWDDCKKYGYLSAGGGPRWIGAIRRLPVGEHVFAYASGSGYVGYGRITAEAVPQKDFVVPSMQRKLIELPLHAKPNPKTLDNLEICDWCVGVEWRSTRDRTDGVLPQLAHRNTACQIKQPDLVRQLLDVFAPDETTRSAGAK
;
A
#
# COMPACT_ATOMS: atom_id res chain seq x y z
N MET A 1 5.58 -34.84 4.52
CA MET A 1 6.84 -35.54 4.83
C MET A 1 6.56 -36.61 5.89
N ALA A 2 7.26 -37.75 5.90
CA ALA A 2 7.09 -38.75 6.97
C ALA A 2 7.91 -38.34 8.21
N LEU A 3 7.34 -38.47 9.41
CA LEU A 3 8.03 -38.24 10.68
C LEU A 3 8.53 -39.58 11.24
N TYR A 4 9.75 -39.57 11.78
CA TYR A 4 10.37 -40.72 12.42
C TYR A 4 10.90 -40.33 13.79
N GLN A 5 10.73 -41.20 14.79
CA GLN A 5 11.40 -41.10 16.08
C GLN A 5 12.65 -41.99 16.08
N ILE A 6 13.72 -41.53 16.74
CA ILE A 6 14.91 -42.34 16.97
C ILE A 6 14.70 -43.12 18.28
N LYS A 7 14.70 -44.45 18.20
CA LYS A 7 14.56 -45.34 19.36
C LYS A 7 15.50 -46.51 19.22
N ASN A 8 16.40 -46.71 20.18
CA ASN A 8 17.41 -47.79 20.17
C ASN A 8 18.22 -47.86 18.85
N ASP A 9 18.71 -46.71 18.36
CA ASP A 9 19.44 -46.57 17.09
C ASP A 9 18.63 -46.98 15.83
N GLU A 10 17.31 -47.12 15.93
CA GLU A 10 16.40 -47.36 14.81
C GLU A 10 15.51 -46.14 14.53
N LEU A 11 15.13 -45.96 13.26
CA LEU A 11 14.13 -44.98 12.82
C LEU A 11 12.75 -45.63 12.81
N VAL A 12 11.89 -45.25 13.76
CA VAL A 12 10.54 -45.77 13.87
C VAL A 12 9.56 -44.73 13.32
N PRO A 13 8.70 -45.08 12.34
CA PRO A 13 7.74 -44.13 11.78
C PRO A 13 6.72 -43.69 12.84
N VAL A 14 6.38 -42.41 12.83
CA VAL A 14 5.34 -41.82 13.67
C VAL A 14 4.02 -41.79 12.90
N SER A 15 2.99 -42.43 13.44
CA SER A 15 1.67 -42.52 12.79
C SER A 15 1.04 -41.14 12.62
N GLU A 16 0.59 -40.85 11.39
CA GLU A 16 -0.26 -39.68 11.12
C GLU A 16 -1.68 -39.95 11.65
N THR A 17 -2.33 -38.92 12.18
CA THR A 17 -3.74 -38.94 12.60
C THR A 17 -4.48 -37.75 11.93
N THR A 18 -5.70 -37.47 12.35
CA THR A 18 -6.45 -36.29 11.93
C THR A 18 -6.82 -35.44 13.15
N PHE A 19 -7.00 -34.13 12.93
CA PHE A 19 -7.53 -33.27 14.00
C PHE A 19 -8.92 -33.72 14.45
N ALA A 20 -9.72 -34.30 13.54
CA ALA A 20 -11.04 -34.83 13.86
C ALA A 20 -10.98 -36.03 14.82
N GLU A 21 -10.11 -37.01 14.56
CA GLU A 21 -9.90 -38.18 15.42
C GLU A 21 -9.43 -37.79 16.82
N GLN A 22 -8.59 -36.75 16.92
CA GLN A 22 -8.07 -36.25 18.18
C GLN A 22 -9.02 -35.28 18.91
N GLY A 23 -10.24 -35.08 18.39
CA GLY A 23 -11.24 -34.16 18.97
C GLY A 23 -10.85 -32.67 18.87
N ILE A 24 -9.81 -32.34 18.09
CA ILE A 24 -9.30 -30.98 17.91
C ILE A 24 -10.19 -30.27 16.88
N ARG A 25 -10.98 -29.31 17.38
CA ARG A 25 -11.86 -28.46 16.57
C ARG A 25 -11.13 -27.24 16.03
N GLU A 26 -11.53 -26.79 14.84
CA GLU A 26 -10.90 -25.68 14.11
C GLU A 26 -10.89 -24.37 14.91
N ARG A 27 -12.07 -23.85 15.26
CA ARG A 27 -12.19 -22.57 15.98
C ARG A 27 -11.84 -22.65 17.46
N GLU A 28 -12.31 -23.69 18.14
CA GLU A 28 -12.15 -23.85 19.59
C GLU A 28 -10.70 -24.19 19.98
N HIS A 29 -9.94 -24.84 19.10
CA HIS A 29 -8.59 -25.31 19.41
C HIS A 29 -7.53 -24.80 18.43
N LEU A 30 -7.61 -25.14 17.14
CA LEU A 30 -6.52 -24.80 16.18
C LEU A 30 -6.30 -23.30 16.06
N GLN A 31 -7.37 -22.54 15.83
CA GLN A 31 -7.31 -21.09 15.74
C GLN A 31 -6.78 -20.47 17.04
N GLN A 32 -7.26 -20.92 18.21
CA GLN A 32 -6.77 -20.41 19.50
C GLN A 32 -5.29 -20.72 19.77
N MET A 33 -4.79 -21.87 19.30
CA MET A 33 -3.37 -22.18 19.38
C MET A 33 -2.55 -21.30 18.43
N LEU A 34 -3.04 -21.07 17.21
CA LEU A 34 -2.35 -20.24 16.23
C LEU A 34 -2.39 -18.75 16.57
N LEU A 35 -3.43 -18.23 17.22
CA LEU A 35 -3.43 -16.85 17.72
C LEU A 35 -2.29 -16.58 18.71
N LYS A 36 -1.88 -17.59 19.48
CA LYS A 36 -0.74 -17.50 20.42
C LYS A 36 0.60 -17.75 19.75
N SER A 37 0.62 -18.25 18.53
CA SER A 37 1.84 -18.71 17.86
C SER A 37 1.73 -18.52 16.35
N ILE A 38 1.26 -17.34 15.93
CA ILE A 38 0.91 -17.08 14.53
C ILE A 38 2.14 -17.15 13.63
N ASP A 39 3.31 -16.86 14.20
CA ASP A 39 4.62 -16.91 13.55
C ASP A 39 4.93 -18.29 12.95
N LEU A 40 4.32 -19.37 13.47
CA LEU A 40 4.46 -20.73 12.93
C LEU A 40 3.93 -20.87 11.50
N VAL A 41 2.92 -20.08 11.12
CA VAL A 41 2.27 -20.14 9.80
C VAL A 41 2.43 -18.84 8.99
N ALA A 42 2.52 -17.70 9.69
CA ALA A 42 2.69 -16.37 9.13
C ALA A 42 3.82 -15.62 9.90
N PRO A 43 5.09 -15.93 9.61
CA PRO A 43 6.23 -15.34 10.28
C PRO A 43 6.29 -13.82 10.13
N GLY A 44 6.71 -13.13 11.18
CA GLY A 44 6.87 -11.67 11.19
C GLY A 44 5.56 -10.91 11.10
N THR A 45 4.46 -11.50 11.58
CA THR A 45 3.14 -10.87 11.63
C THR A 45 2.65 -10.65 13.06
N MET A 46 1.79 -9.65 13.24
CA MET A 46 1.05 -9.39 14.47
C MET A 46 -0.44 -9.63 14.24
N VAL A 47 -1.07 -10.39 15.14
CA VAL A 47 -2.52 -10.62 15.11
C VAL A 47 -3.26 -9.32 15.43
N ILE A 48 -4.17 -8.95 14.54
CA ILE A 48 -5.06 -7.80 14.70
C ILE A 48 -6.38 -8.23 15.30
N THR A 49 -7.01 -9.26 14.73
CA THR A 49 -8.25 -9.82 15.24
C THR A 49 -8.50 -11.25 14.75
N GLN A 50 -9.54 -11.89 15.30
CA GLN A 50 -10.06 -13.17 14.86
C GLN A 50 -11.54 -13.05 14.48
N GLU A 51 -12.01 -13.90 13.55
CA GLU A 51 -13.40 -13.95 13.06
C GLU A 51 -13.95 -12.58 12.59
N PHE A 52 -13.16 -11.83 11.83
CA PHE A 52 -13.54 -10.47 11.39
C PHE A 52 -14.77 -10.48 10.47
N ASP A 53 -15.86 -9.85 10.91
CA ASP A 53 -17.20 -9.93 10.30
C ASP A 53 -17.86 -8.57 10.01
N GLU A 54 -17.11 -7.46 10.08
CA GLU A 54 -17.65 -6.09 9.97
C GLU A 54 -17.78 -5.62 8.52
N TRP A 55 -18.53 -6.42 7.76
CA TRP A 55 -18.78 -6.20 6.35
C TRP A 55 -20.26 -5.86 6.16
N ASP A 56 -20.56 -4.73 5.53
CA ASP A 56 -21.95 -4.33 5.29
C ASP A 56 -22.72 -5.44 4.55
N GLY A 57 -23.80 -5.92 5.16
CA GLY A 57 -24.68 -6.96 4.59
C GLY A 57 -24.14 -8.40 4.50
N SER A 58 -22.97 -8.74 5.07
CA SER A 58 -22.39 -10.09 4.96
C SER A 58 -22.18 -10.79 6.31
N LYS A 59 -22.59 -12.07 6.41
CA LYS A 59 -22.32 -12.94 7.58
C LYS A 59 -20.96 -13.65 7.52
N ARG A 60 -20.17 -13.42 6.46
CA ARG A 60 -18.89 -14.10 6.24
C ARG A 60 -17.80 -13.48 7.11
N ARG A 61 -16.86 -14.32 7.56
CA ARG A 61 -15.83 -13.93 8.52
C ARG A 61 -14.48 -14.46 8.07
N THR A 62 -13.45 -13.63 8.18
CA THR A 62 -12.07 -14.06 8.03
C THR A 62 -11.60 -14.68 9.34
N ASP A 63 -10.95 -15.84 9.29
CA ASP A 63 -10.55 -16.55 10.50
C ASP A 63 -9.56 -15.73 11.35
N ILE A 64 -8.45 -15.29 10.77
CA ILE A 64 -7.47 -14.42 11.44
C ILE A 64 -7.02 -13.31 10.48
N LEU A 65 -7.02 -12.08 10.98
CA LEU A 65 -6.42 -10.92 10.30
C LEU A 65 -5.17 -10.49 11.07
N CYS A 66 -4.07 -10.30 10.35
CA CYS A 66 -2.80 -9.83 10.89
C CYS A 66 -2.27 -8.63 10.08
N ILE A 67 -1.21 -8.02 10.60
CA ILE A 67 -0.37 -7.05 9.89
C ILE A 67 1.09 -7.53 9.89
N ASP A 68 1.84 -7.30 8.82
CA ASP A 68 3.27 -7.59 8.76
C ASP A 68 4.17 -6.36 8.99
N LYS A 69 5.49 -6.57 9.04
CA LYS A 69 6.48 -5.52 9.29
C LYS A 69 6.54 -4.43 8.21
N ASP A 70 6.03 -4.71 7.02
CA ASP A 70 5.94 -3.75 5.91
C ASP A 70 4.57 -3.02 5.89
N ALA A 71 3.77 -3.19 6.96
CA ALA A 71 2.42 -2.67 7.11
C ALA A 71 1.39 -3.21 6.08
N ASN A 72 1.66 -4.38 5.49
CA ASN A 72 0.68 -5.09 4.66
C ASN A 72 -0.29 -5.86 5.55
N LEU A 73 -1.54 -5.96 5.09
CA LEU A 73 -2.54 -6.80 5.74
C LEU A 73 -2.31 -8.25 5.38
N VAL A 74 -2.53 -9.16 6.33
CA VAL A 74 -2.34 -10.59 6.15
C VAL A 74 -3.61 -11.32 6.53
N VAL A 75 -4.25 -11.92 5.53
CA VAL A 75 -5.44 -12.76 5.70
C VAL A 75 -4.99 -14.20 5.90
N VAL A 76 -5.31 -14.78 7.05
CA VAL A 76 -5.04 -16.20 7.34
C VAL A 76 -6.35 -16.96 7.39
N GLU A 77 -6.52 -17.91 6.48
CA GLU A 77 -7.69 -18.80 6.40
C GLU A 77 -7.26 -20.21 6.81
N LEU A 78 -8.07 -20.88 7.64
CA LEU A 78 -7.74 -22.17 8.21
C LEU A 78 -8.79 -23.23 7.85
N LYS A 79 -8.31 -24.44 7.53
CA LYS A 79 -9.15 -25.63 7.51
C LYS A 79 -8.50 -26.80 8.20
N ARG A 80 -9.31 -27.57 8.93
CA ARG A 80 -8.88 -28.84 9.52
C ARG A 80 -8.98 -30.05 8.59
N ASN A 81 -9.56 -29.89 7.39
CA ASN A 81 -9.87 -30.99 6.47
C ASN A 81 -8.68 -31.32 5.55
N ASP A 82 -8.80 -32.43 4.80
CA ASP A 82 -7.69 -32.99 4.02
C ASP A 82 -7.45 -32.31 2.67
N ASP A 83 -8.31 -31.41 2.19
CA ASP A 83 -8.21 -30.85 0.84
C ASP A 83 -8.14 -29.33 0.75
N GLY A 84 -8.50 -28.61 1.82
CA GLY A 84 -8.57 -27.15 1.84
C GLY A 84 -9.64 -26.54 0.91
N GLY A 85 -10.62 -27.31 0.43
CA GLY A 85 -11.49 -26.91 -0.68
C GLY A 85 -12.12 -25.51 -0.54
N HIS A 86 -12.02 -24.67 -1.56
CA HIS A 86 -12.53 -23.28 -1.64
C HIS A 86 -11.82 -22.22 -0.77
N MET A 87 -10.77 -22.56 -0.02
CA MET A 87 -10.05 -21.58 0.81
C MET A 87 -9.49 -20.42 0.00
N GLU A 88 -9.01 -20.68 -1.21
CA GLU A 88 -8.50 -19.67 -2.13
C GLU A 88 -9.56 -18.64 -2.51
N LEU A 89 -10.79 -19.06 -2.80
CA LEU A 89 -11.91 -18.18 -3.13
C LEU A 89 -12.44 -17.40 -1.92
N GLN A 90 -12.38 -18.00 -0.72
CA GLN A 90 -12.72 -17.31 0.53
C GLN A 90 -11.68 -16.23 0.82
N SER A 91 -10.40 -16.60 0.80
CA SER A 91 -9.28 -15.74 1.13
C SER A 91 -9.13 -14.59 0.14
N LEU A 92 -9.29 -14.83 -1.17
CA LEU A 92 -9.26 -13.75 -2.17
C LEU A 92 -10.36 -12.72 -1.94
N ARG A 93 -11.54 -13.16 -1.52
CA ARG A 93 -12.65 -12.26 -1.22
C ARG A 93 -12.33 -11.42 0.01
N TYR A 94 -11.82 -12.06 1.07
CA TYR A 94 -11.42 -11.36 2.29
C TYR A 94 -10.26 -10.39 2.04
N ALA A 95 -9.27 -10.79 1.24
CA ALA A 95 -8.17 -9.92 0.85
C ALA A 95 -8.67 -8.67 0.11
N ALA A 96 -9.57 -8.84 -0.86
CA ALA A 96 -10.19 -7.72 -1.55
C ALA A 96 -10.98 -6.81 -0.59
N MET A 97 -11.70 -7.38 0.37
CA MET A 97 -12.49 -6.63 1.33
C MET A 97 -11.63 -5.82 2.30
N VAL A 98 -10.52 -6.39 2.81
CA VAL A 98 -9.60 -5.67 3.72
C VAL A 98 -8.69 -4.68 2.98
N SER A 99 -8.56 -4.79 1.64
CA SER A 99 -7.66 -3.91 0.85
C SER A 99 -7.99 -2.42 0.90
N GLN A 100 -9.20 -2.05 1.34
CA GLN A 100 -9.65 -0.66 1.48
C GLN A 100 -9.67 -0.20 2.95
N MET A 101 -9.17 -1.04 3.87
CA MET A 101 -9.10 -0.72 5.29
C MET A 101 -8.12 0.44 5.50
N THR A 102 -8.48 1.38 6.37
CA THR A 102 -7.59 2.47 6.79
C THR A 102 -6.82 2.12 8.06
N PHE A 103 -5.73 2.83 8.35
CA PHE A 103 -4.95 2.57 9.57
C PHE A 103 -5.80 2.78 10.83
N GLU A 104 -6.62 3.83 10.85
CA GLU A 104 -7.56 4.12 11.94
C GLU A 104 -8.54 2.95 12.17
N GLN A 105 -9.11 2.39 11.10
CA GLN A 105 -9.98 1.22 11.20
C GLN A 105 -9.25 0.00 11.76
N LEU A 106 -8.00 -0.22 11.37
CA LEU A 106 -7.19 -1.30 11.90
C LEU A 106 -6.99 -1.17 13.42
N VAL A 107 -6.68 0.05 13.89
CA VAL A 107 -6.52 0.38 15.32
C VAL A 107 -7.81 0.10 16.08
N ASP A 108 -8.96 0.54 15.56
CA ASP A 108 -10.27 0.29 16.17
C ASP A 108 -10.62 -1.20 16.26
N ILE A 109 -10.31 -1.96 15.21
CA ILE A 109 -10.49 -3.41 15.17
C ILE A 109 -9.60 -4.07 16.22
N HIS A 110 -8.33 -3.68 16.29
CA HIS A 110 -7.39 -4.24 17.27
C HIS A 110 -7.76 -3.87 18.71
N GLY A 111 -8.18 -2.63 18.97
CA GLY A 111 -8.61 -2.18 20.30
C GLY A 111 -9.80 -2.98 20.82
N ARG A 112 -10.78 -3.29 19.97
CA ARG A 112 -11.89 -4.18 20.32
C ARG A 112 -11.45 -5.62 20.54
N HIS A 113 -10.47 -6.10 19.77
CA HIS A 113 -9.87 -7.40 20.00
C HIS A 113 -9.19 -7.46 21.37
N LEU A 114 -8.37 -6.48 21.75
CA LEU A 114 -7.73 -6.39 23.06
C LEU A 114 -8.77 -6.37 24.19
N ALA A 115 -9.79 -5.51 24.09
CA ALA A 115 -10.85 -5.42 25.09
C ALA A 115 -11.58 -6.77 25.32
N LYS A 116 -11.87 -7.51 24.24
CA LYS A 116 -12.50 -8.85 24.34
C LYS A 116 -11.61 -9.89 25.03
N HIS A 117 -10.29 -9.71 25.02
CA HIS A 117 -9.32 -10.65 25.59
C HIS A 117 -8.64 -10.13 26.87
N GLY A 118 -9.25 -9.13 27.53
CA GLY A 118 -8.81 -8.61 28.83
C GLY A 118 -7.67 -7.59 28.76
N GLY A 119 -7.30 -7.11 27.58
CA GLY A 119 -6.40 -5.98 27.36
C GLY A 119 -7.13 -4.63 27.33
N ASN A 120 -6.37 -3.54 27.24
CA ASN A 120 -6.93 -2.19 27.13
C ASN A 120 -6.98 -1.74 25.67
N ALA A 121 -8.15 -1.27 25.22
CA ALA A 121 -8.35 -0.82 23.85
C ALA A 121 -7.45 0.37 23.47
N SER A 122 -7.11 1.24 24.43
CA SER A 122 -6.24 2.39 24.19
C SER A 122 -4.80 2.03 23.83
N ASP A 123 -4.39 0.79 24.10
CA ASP A 123 -3.02 0.34 23.84
C ASP A 123 -2.84 -0.12 22.38
N ALA A 124 -3.92 -0.21 21.61
CA ALA A 124 -3.92 -0.77 20.26
C ALA A 124 -3.02 0.00 19.28
N GLU A 125 -3.15 1.33 19.23
CA GLU A 125 -2.34 2.17 18.34
C GLU A 125 -0.86 2.05 18.68
N ALA A 126 -0.52 2.16 19.97
CA ALA A 126 0.85 2.04 20.45
C ALA A 126 1.46 0.66 20.12
N ALA A 127 0.70 -0.43 20.29
CA ALA A 127 1.16 -1.78 19.96
C ALA A 127 1.40 -1.96 18.45
N ILE A 128 0.53 -1.41 17.60
CA ILE A 128 0.70 -1.45 16.15
C ILE A 128 1.93 -0.62 15.73
N LEU A 129 2.08 0.59 16.25
CA LEU A 129 3.23 1.46 15.94
C LEU A 129 4.55 0.85 16.40
N ASP A 130 4.61 0.27 17.61
CA ASP A 130 5.78 -0.45 18.11
C ASP A 130 6.12 -1.65 17.23
N PHE A 131 5.12 -2.43 16.84
CA PHE A 131 5.30 -3.55 15.94
C PHE A 131 5.85 -3.12 14.57
N LEU A 132 5.39 -2.00 14.02
CA LEU A 132 5.84 -1.46 12.74
C LEU A 132 7.16 -0.67 12.83
N GLY A 133 7.59 -0.30 14.04
CA GLY A 133 8.71 0.61 14.26
C GLY A 133 8.43 2.02 13.73
N TRP A 134 7.20 2.50 13.88
CA TRP A 134 6.75 3.82 13.42
C TRP A 134 6.59 4.78 14.61
N ASP A 135 6.99 6.03 14.43
CA ASP A 135 6.79 7.07 15.46
C ASP A 135 5.34 7.59 15.49
N GLN A 136 4.66 7.53 14.35
CA GLN A 136 3.28 8.01 14.16
C GLN A 136 2.61 7.25 13.00
N PRO A 137 1.27 7.23 12.90
CA PRO A 137 0.55 6.64 11.78
C PRO A 137 0.96 7.22 10.42
N ASP A 138 1.10 6.36 9.42
CA ASP A 138 1.42 6.71 8.03
C ASP A 138 0.53 5.94 7.06
N GLU A 139 -0.57 6.57 6.65
CA GLU A 139 -1.57 5.99 5.74
C GLU A 139 -0.98 5.69 4.34
N GLU A 140 0.07 6.40 3.90
CA GLU A 140 0.68 6.14 2.59
C GLU A 140 1.48 4.82 2.58
N ARG A 141 1.98 4.41 3.75
CA ARG A 141 2.76 3.18 3.92
C ARG A 141 1.88 1.99 4.31
N PHE A 142 0.71 2.24 4.88
CA PHE A 142 -0.22 1.22 5.35
C PHE A 142 -1.02 0.55 4.22
N GLY A 143 -1.30 -0.75 4.34
CA GLY A 143 -2.30 -1.45 3.53
C GLY A 143 -2.01 -1.49 2.03
N ASN A 144 -0.76 -1.30 1.62
CA ASN A 144 -0.38 -1.19 0.21
C ASN A 144 -0.55 -2.50 -0.56
N ASP A 145 -0.48 -3.63 0.13
CA ASP A 145 -0.73 -4.96 -0.42
C ASP A 145 -1.43 -5.83 0.64
N VAL A 146 -2.00 -6.94 0.19
CA VAL A 146 -2.62 -7.94 1.05
C VAL A 146 -2.01 -9.31 0.78
N ARG A 147 -1.44 -9.90 1.83
CA ARG A 147 -0.88 -11.25 1.80
C ARG A 147 -1.94 -12.24 2.24
N ILE A 148 -1.94 -13.42 1.64
CA ILE A 148 -2.85 -14.51 1.96
C ILE A 148 -2.04 -15.70 2.48
N VAL A 149 -2.47 -16.27 3.61
CA VAL A 149 -1.90 -17.49 4.18
C VAL A 149 -3.01 -18.52 4.32
N LEU A 150 -2.92 -19.61 3.55
CA LEU A 150 -3.82 -20.74 3.64
C LEU A 150 -3.19 -21.78 4.56
N VAL A 151 -3.91 -22.21 5.58
CA VAL A 151 -3.45 -23.21 6.56
C VAL A 151 -4.38 -24.42 6.52
N SER A 152 -3.89 -25.56 6.05
CA SER A 152 -4.71 -26.78 5.91
C SER A 152 -3.91 -28.04 6.23
N LYS A 153 -4.55 -29.19 6.44
CA LYS A 153 -3.83 -30.46 6.58
C LYS A 153 -3.14 -30.86 5.26
N ASP A 154 -3.84 -30.66 4.15
CA ASP A 154 -3.29 -30.74 2.80
C ASP A 154 -4.04 -29.81 1.84
N PHE A 155 -3.55 -29.74 0.60
CA PHE A 155 -4.11 -28.92 -0.46
C PHE A 155 -4.31 -29.75 -1.72
N SER A 156 -5.48 -29.61 -2.34
CA SER A 156 -5.73 -30.22 -3.65
C SER A 156 -4.82 -29.64 -4.74
N GLN A 157 -4.72 -30.36 -5.87
CA GLN A 157 -4.01 -29.86 -7.05
C GLN A 157 -4.60 -28.55 -7.57
N GLU A 158 -5.92 -28.36 -7.46
CA GLU A 158 -6.61 -27.16 -7.91
C GLU A 158 -6.20 -25.93 -7.09
N ILE A 159 -6.11 -26.07 -5.77
CA ILE A 159 -5.70 -24.98 -4.88
C ILE A 159 -4.24 -24.63 -5.12
N THR A 160 -3.37 -25.63 -5.18
CA THR A 160 -1.93 -25.41 -5.38
C THR A 160 -1.64 -24.77 -6.76
N THR A 161 -2.34 -25.19 -7.81
CA THR A 161 -2.27 -24.57 -9.15
C THR A 161 -2.74 -23.12 -9.11
N THR A 162 -3.85 -22.85 -8.41
CA THR A 162 -4.40 -21.51 -8.25
C THR A 162 -3.45 -20.59 -7.49
N ALA A 163 -2.90 -21.06 -6.36
CA ALA A 163 -1.94 -20.31 -5.55
C ALA A 163 -0.65 -19.98 -6.33
N LEU A 164 -0.14 -20.92 -7.13
CA LEU A 164 1.00 -20.68 -8.01
C LEU A 164 0.69 -19.61 -9.07
N TRP A 165 -0.45 -19.73 -9.77
CA TRP A 165 -0.87 -18.77 -10.78
C TRP A 165 -1.07 -17.35 -10.19
N LEU A 166 -1.65 -17.24 -9.00
CA LEU A 166 -1.83 -15.96 -8.31
C LEU A 166 -0.47 -15.35 -7.92
N ASN A 167 0.47 -16.16 -7.43
CA ASN A 167 1.84 -15.72 -7.16
C ASN A 167 2.59 -15.20 -8.41
N GLU A 168 2.33 -15.78 -9.60
CA GLU A 168 2.85 -15.28 -10.88
C GLU A 168 2.26 -13.91 -11.27
N ARG A 169 1.12 -13.54 -10.68
CA ARG A 169 0.44 -12.24 -10.87
C ARG A 169 0.66 -11.27 -9.71
N ASP A 170 1.79 -11.44 -9.02
CA ASP A 170 2.24 -10.57 -7.93
C ASP A 170 1.30 -10.55 -6.71
N LEU A 171 0.38 -11.52 -6.56
CA LEU A 171 -0.36 -11.72 -5.31
C LEU A 171 0.45 -12.61 -4.38
N ASP A 172 0.62 -12.21 -3.12
CA ASP A 172 1.40 -13.00 -2.17
C ASP A 172 0.50 -14.05 -1.49
N ILE A 173 0.58 -15.30 -1.98
CA ILE A 173 -0.20 -16.41 -1.43
C ILE A 173 0.72 -17.50 -0.93
N ARG A 174 0.60 -17.81 0.36
CA ARG A 174 1.31 -18.88 1.03
C ARG A 174 0.37 -20.02 1.36
N CYS A 175 0.82 -21.26 1.17
CA CYS A 175 0.16 -22.45 1.65
C CYS A 175 1.05 -23.12 2.71
N VAL A 176 0.48 -23.35 3.89
CA VAL A 176 1.12 -24.01 5.02
C VAL A 176 0.33 -25.26 5.38
N ARG A 177 1.02 -26.41 5.36
CA ARG A 177 0.47 -27.69 5.77
C ARG A 177 0.63 -27.88 7.27
N MET A 178 -0.42 -28.34 7.94
CA MET A 178 -0.41 -28.73 9.35
C MET A 178 -0.89 -30.17 9.52
N ARG A 179 0.02 -31.10 9.77
CA ARG A 179 -0.29 -32.52 9.91
C ARG A 179 -0.09 -33.01 11.34
N PRO A 180 -1.14 -33.52 12.01
CA PRO A 180 -1.01 -34.09 13.34
C PRO A 180 -0.51 -35.54 13.28
N HIS A 181 0.35 -35.89 14.22
CA HIS A 181 0.93 -37.21 14.42
C HIS A 181 0.80 -37.62 15.88
N GLU A 182 0.62 -38.91 16.13
CA GLU A 182 0.60 -39.45 17.48
C GLU A 182 1.96 -40.05 17.84
N LEU A 183 2.54 -39.55 18.93
CA LEU A 183 3.83 -40.00 19.45
C LEU A 183 3.72 -40.22 20.96
N ASP A 184 3.81 -41.48 21.39
CA ASP A 184 3.76 -41.89 22.80
C ASP A 184 2.57 -41.28 23.58
N GLY A 185 1.37 -41.30 22.97
CA GLY A 185 0.14 -40.75 23.55
C GLY A 185 0.05 -39.21 23.55
N ARG A 186 0.98 -38.52 22.88
CA ARG A 186 0.97 -37.07 22.67
C ARG A 186 0.73 -36.76 21.21
N ILE A 187 0.15 -35.58 20.95
CA ILE A 187 -0.04 -35.08 19.59
C ILE A 187 1.09 -34.11 19.25
N VAL A 188 1.79 -34.42 18.16
CA VAL A 188 2.82 -33.57 17.58
C VAL A 188 2.31 -33.08 16.23
N VAL A 189 2.45 -31.79 15.94
CA VAL A 189 1.99 -31.22 14.65
C VAL A 189 3.21 -30.83 13.83
N ASN A 190 3.32 -31.40 12.63
CA ASN A 190 4.28 -30.94 11.63
C ASN A 190 3.67 -29.75 10.87
N ILE A 191 4.38 -28.63 10.86
CA ILE A 191 3.97 -27.39 10.18
C ILE A 191 4.99 -27.10 9.08
N GLU A 192 4.54 -27.08 7.83
CA GLU A 192 5.41 -26.99 6.67
C GLU A 192 4.84 -26.03 5.63
N GLN A 193 5.58 -24.98 5.28
CA GLN A 193 5.25 -24.15 4.12
C GLN A 193 5.50 -24.95 2.83
N CYS A 194 4.43 -25.21 2.08
CA CYS A 194 4.49 -25.96 0.83
C CYS A 194 4.52 -25.05 -0.40
N LEU A 195 3.87 -23.87 -0.34
CA LEU A 195 3.88 -22.88 -1.42
C LEU A 195 4.04 -21.46 -0.88
N PRO A 196 4.81 -20.61 -1.56
CA PRO A 196 5.97 -21.03 -2.37
C PRO A 196 6.90 -21.90 -1.50
N LEU A 197 7.67 -22.83 -2.09
CA LEU A 197 8.67 -23.59 -1.31
C LEU A 197 9.62 -22.61 -0.61
N PRO A 198 10.01 -22.79 0.66
CA PRO A 198 10.85 -21.81 1.37
C PRO A 198 12.15 -21.45 0.63
N SER A 199 12.77 -22.43 -0.05
CA SER A 199 13.95 -22.22 -0.89
C SER A 199 13.63 -21.39 -2.15
N ALA A 200 12.46 -21.59 -2.75
CA ALA A 200 11.96 -20.80 -3.87
C ALA A 200 11.51 -19.41 -3.42
N GLU A 201 10.98 -19.26 -2.21
CA GLU A 201 10.59 -17.98 -1.62
C GLU A 201 11.81 -17.07 -1.44
N GLN A 202 12.94 -17.56 -0.93
CA GLN A 202 14.16 -16.75 -0.83
C GLN A 202 14.67 -16.27 -2.20
N TYR A 203 14.51 -17.08 -3.25
CA TYR A 203 14.81 -16.68 -4.62
C TYR A 203 13.77 -15.68 -5.16
N GLN A 204 12.48 -15.94 -4.94
CA GLN A 204 11.38 -15.05 -5.30
C GLN A 204 11.45 -13.73 -4.56
N ILE A 205 11.91 -13.65 -3.30
CA ILE A 205 12.15 -12.40 -2.57
C ILE A 205 13.27 -11.60 -3.24
N LYS A 206 14.37 -12.24 -3.67
CA LYS A 206 15.42 -11.55 -4.44
C LYS A 206 14.91 -11.07 -5.81
N VAL A 207 14.05 -11.86 -6.46
CA VAL A 207 13.41 -11.50 -7.73
C VAL A 207 12.30 -10.46 -7.56
N ARG A 208 11.55 -10.47 -6.45
CA ARG A 208 10.47 -9.55 -6.07
C ARG A 208 11.03 -8.23 -5.58
N ALA A 209 12.08 -8.22 -4.76
CA ALA A 209 12.85 -7.01 -4.48
C ALA A 209 13.37 -6.42 -5.80
N LYS A 210 13.93 -7.25 -6.68
CA LYS A 210 14.34 -6.83 -8.02
C LYS A 210 13.17 -6.44 -8.93
N SER A 211 11.94 -6.96 -8.75
CA SER A 211 10.77 -6.73 -9.60
C SER A 211 9.85 -5.62 -9.10
N ILE A 212 9.85 -5.31 -7.80
CA ILE A 212 9.33 -4.09 -7.17
C ILE A 212 10.26 -2.96 -7.57
N THR A 213 11.58 -3.13 -7.41
CA THR A 213 12.56 -2.22 -8.03
C THR A 213 12.41 -2.20 -9.56
N ARG A 214 11.98 -3.29 -10.23
CA ARG A 214 11.68 -3.30 -11.69
C ARG A 214 10.35 -2.67 -12.06
N ARG A 215 9.30 -2.68 -11.23
CA ARG A 215 8.01 -2.03 -11.50
C ARG A 215 8.09 -0.55 -11.18
N GLU A 216 8.79 -0.19 -10.10
CA GLU A 216 9.21 1.18 -9.80
C GLU A 216 10.21 1.69 -10.83
N SER A 217 11.18 0.88 -11.26
CA SER A 217 12.08 1.25 -12.37
C SER A 217 11.45 1.12 -13.74
N LEU A 218 10.41 0.33 -14.01
CA LEU A 218 9.69 0.38 -15.30
C LEU A 218 8.78 1.61 -15.35
N ARG A 219 8.28 2.08 -14.20
CA ARG A 219 7.70 3.42 -14.05
C ARG A 219 8.76 4.53 -14.10
N ALA A 220 10.01 4.24 -13.72
CA ALA A 220 11.12 5.20 -13.67
C ALA A 220 12.22 5.05 -14.77
N ALA A 221 12.07 4.17 -15.76
CA ALA A 221 13.07 3.84 -16.78
C ALA A 221 12.52 3.96 -18.20
N GLY A 222 11.57 4.87 -18.42
CA GLY A 222 11.51 5.57 -19.69
C GLY A 222 12.53 6.70 -19.70
N GLU A 223 12.97 7.11 -20.89
CA GLU A 223 13.74 8.33 -21.03
C GLU A 223 12.92 9.53 -20.47
N PRO A 224 13.60 10.52 -19.87
CA PRO A 224 12.98 11.76 -19.43
C PRO A 224 12.14 12.38 -20.57
N THR A 225 10.81 12.47 -20.42
CA THR A 225 9.96 13.00 -21.51
C THR A 225 10.01 14.53 -21.64
N GLY A 226 10.64 15.24 -20.68
CA GLY A 226 10.54 16.69 -20.53
C GLY A 226 9.25 17.16 -19.83
N TYR A 227 8.33 16.25 -19.50
CA TYR A 227 7.11 16.59 -18.78
C TYR A 227 7.20 16.20 -17.32
N TRP A 228 6.71 17.07 -16.45
CA TRP A 228 6.67 16.89 -15.01
C TRP A 228 5.25 16.74 -14.50
N PHE A 229 5.10 15.99 -13.43
CA PHE A 229 3.89 15.84 -12.64
C PHE A 229 4.08 16.60 -11.33
N VAL A 230 3.06 17.35 -10.89
CA VAL A 230 2.98 17.91 -9.55
C VAL A 230 1.59 17.72 -8.98
N ASN A 231 1.51 17.15 -7.79
CA ASN A 231 0.28 17.12 -7.01
C ASN A 231 0.07 18.48 -6.31
N VAL A 232 -1.10 19.09 -6.49
CA VAL A 232 -1.40 20.45 -5.99
C VAL A 232 -1.63 20.50 -4.48
N GLY A 233 -1.78 19.35 -3.81
CA GLY A 233 -1.87 19.26 -2.34
C GLY A 233 -3.13 19.87 -1.72
N ASP A 234 -4.14 20.16 -2.54
CA ASP A 234 -5.43 20.73 -2.15
C ASP A 234 -6.41 19.60 -1.81
N HIS A 235 -6.13 18.84 -0.75
CA HIS A 235 -6.85 17.59 -0.41
C HIS A 235 -7.64 17.63 0.89
N PHE A 236 -7.45 18.64 1.72
CA PHE A 236 -8.03 18.70 3.06
C PHE A 236 -8.59 20.09 3.37
N GLU A 237 -9.72 20.14 4.08
CA GLU A 237 -10.13 21.35 4.78
C GLU A 237 -8.95 21.78 5.69
N ASN A 238 -8.41 22.98 5.47
CA ASN A 238 -7.21 23.52 6.13
C ASN A 238 -5.83 23.04 5.63
N ALA A 239 -5.70 22.46 4.43
CA ALA A 239 -4.39 22.10 3.84
C ALA A 239 -3.48 23.31 3.53
N GLY A 240 -3.99 24.54 3.63
CA GLY A 240 -3.22 25.76 3.38
C GLY A 240 -2.84 25.99 1.91
N ARG A 241 -3.36 25.19 0.99
CA ARG A 241 -3.14 25.28 -0.47
C ARG A 241 -4.48 25.25 -1.20
N SER A 242 -4.56 25.90 -2.37
CA SER A 242 -5.76 25.97 -3.19
C SER A 242 -5.39 25.90 -4.67
N TRP A 243 -6.03 25.00 -5.42
CA TRP A 243 -5.84 24.95 -6.87
C TRP A 243 -6.29 26.25 -7.55
N ASP A 244 -7.34 26.90 -7.07
CA ASP A 244 -7.82 28.16 -7.64
C ASP A 244 -6.81 29.29 -7.50
N ASP A 245 -6.08 29.33 -6.37
CA ASP A 245 -4.97 30.26 -6.21
C ASP A 245 -3.81 29.91 -7.15
N CYS A 246 -3.43 28.63 -7.26
CA CYS A 246 -2.39 28.16 -8.18
C CYS A 246 -2.69 28.54 -9.64
N LYS A 247 -3.94 28.33 -10.08
CA LYS A 247 -4.47 28.69 -11.40
C LYS A 247 -4.43 30.21 -11.62
N LYS A 248 -4.93 30.99 -10.66
CA LYS A 248 -5.05 32.46 -10.77
C LYS A 248 -3.71 33.19 -10.75
N TYR A 249 -2.77 32.74 -9.90
CA TYR A 249 -1.50 33.43 -9.67
C TYR A 249 -0.30 32.75 -10.35
N GLY A 250 -0.51 31.64 -11.06
CA GLY A 250 0.51 31.01 -11.89
C GLY A 250 1.64 30.39 -11.07
N TYR A 251 1.31 29.49 -10.15
CA TYR A 251 2.31 28.79 -9.34
C TYR A 251 1.88 27.37 -8.97
N LEU A 252 2.85 26.58 -8.51
CA LEU A 252 2.62 25.34 -7.77
C LEU A 252 3.41 25.40 -6.47
N SER A 253 2.97 24.67 -5.44
CA SER A 253 3.64 24.69 -4.14
C SER A 253 3.72 23.32 -3.48
N ALA A 254 4.77 23.12 -2.69
CA ALA A 254 4.90 21.99 -1.78
C ALA A 254 5.74 22.39 -0.55
N GLY A 255 5.47 21.75 0.58
CA GLY A 255 6.06 22.03 1.89
C GLY A 255 5.60 21.00 2.91
N GLY A 256 5.80 21.29 4.20
CA GLY A 256 5.52 20.36 5.30
C GLY A 256 6.72 19.49 5.72
N GLY A 257 7.88 19.66 5.08
CA GLY A 257 9.11 18.96 5.43
C GLY A 257 10.12 18.84 4.27
N PRO A 258 11.38 18.46 4.56
CA PRO A 258 12.47 18.45 3.58
C PRO A 258 12.22 17.58 2.33
N ARG A 259 11.47 16.48 2.45
CA ARG A 259 11.13 15.59 1.33
C ARG A 259 10.29 16.31 0.25
N TRP A 260 9.23 16.98 0.66
CA TRP A 260 8.31 17.70 -0.24
C TRP A 260 8.94 18.95 -0.83
N ILE A 261 9.67 19.71 0.00
CA ILE A 261 10.45 20.88 -0.43
C ILE A 261 11.51 20.48 -1.45
N GLY A 262 12.23 19.39 -1.19
CA GLY A 262 13.21 18.85 -2.12
C GLY A 262 12.60 18.41 -3.44
N ALA A 263 11.34 17.98 -3.46
CA ALA A 263 10.65 17.57 -4.69
C ALA A 263 10.31 18.77 -5.59
N ILE A 264 9.73 19.84 -5.04
CA ILE A 264 9.36 21.03 -5.83
C ILE A 264 10.59 21.80 -6.31
N ARG A 265 11.67 21.85 -5.51
CA ARG A 265 12.93 22.53 -5.87
C ARG A 265 13.68 21.88 -7.03
N ARG A 266 13.36 20.64 -7.39
CA ARG A 266 13.98 19.95 -8.54
C ARG A 266 13.31 20.29 -9.88
N LEU A 267 12.20 21.02 -9.88
CA LEU A 267 11.49 21.38 -11.10
C LEU A 267 12.34 22.37 -11.94
N PRO A 268 12.79 21.97 -13.13
CA PRO A 268 13.65 22.80 -13.96
C PRO A 268 12.85 23.88 -14.70
N VAL A 269 13.38 25.11 -14.70
CA VAL A 269 12.80 26.21 -15.47
C VAL A 269 12.84 25.89 -16.96
N GLY A 270 11.72 26.13 -17.64
CA GLY A 270 11.57 25.90 -19.07
C GLY A 270 10.97 24.55 -19.46
N GLU A 271 10.87 23.59 -18.53
CA GLU A 271 10.18 22.31 -18.78
C GLU A 271 8.67 22.41 -18.60
N HIS A 272 7.98 21.37 -19.07
CA HIS A 272 6.53 21.27 -19.03
C HIS A 272 6.06 20.64 -17.72
N VAL A 273 4.90 21.04 -17.22
CA VAL A 273 4.31 20.51 -15.98
C VAL A 273 2.82 20.28 -16.11
N PHE A 274 2.36 19.16 -15.58
CA PHE A 274 0.97 18.84 -15.37
C PHE A 274 0.64 18.90 -13.88
N ALA A 275 -0.45 19.59 -13.54
CA ALA A 275 -0.99 19.69 -12.20
C ALA A 275 -2.06 18.63 -11.96
N TYR A 276 -1.99 17.97 -10.80
CA TYR A 276 -2.92 16.92 -10.41
C TYR A 276 -3.58 17.23 -9.07
N ALA A 277 -4.90 17.19 -9.03
CA ALA A 277 -5.72 17.31 -7.82
C ALA A 277 -6.23 15.92 -7.42
N SER A 278 -5.91 15.46 -6.20
CA SER A 278 -6.32 14.13 -5.74
C SER A 278 -7.84 14.04 -5.64
N GLY A 279 -8.37 12.88 -5.99
CA GLY A 279 -9.80 12.64 -6.17
C GLY A 279 -10.37 13.19 -7.49
N SER A 280 -9.77 14.24 -8.06
CA SER A 280 -10.28 14.93 -9.25
C SER A 280 -9.55 14.55 -10.55
N GLY A 281 -8.25 14.29 -10.50
CA GLY A 281 -7.43 14.02 -11.68
C GLY A 281 -6.50 15.17 -12.07
N TYR A 282 -6.02 15.15 -13.31
CA TYR A 282 -5.22 16.22 -13.90
C TYR A 282 -6.09 17.44 -14.17
N VAL A 283 -5.62 18.60 -13.72
CA VAL A 283 -6.39 19.86 -13.73
C VAL A 283 -5.66 21.00 -14.44
N GLY A 284 -4.38 20.85 -14.77
CA GLY A 284 -3.65 21.90 -15.46
C GLY A 284 -2.44 21.40 -16.22
N TYR A 285 -2.08 22.16 -17.26
CA TYR A 285 -0.89 22.00 -18.07
C TYR A 285 -0.23 23.37 -18.27
N GLY A 286 1.08 23.44 -18.06
CA GLY A 286 1.82 24.69 -18.18
C GLY A 286 3.33 24.48 -18.33
N ARG A 287 4.06 25.59 -18.28
CA ARG A 287 5.52 25.63 -18.35
C ARG A 287 6.08 26.26 -17.09
N ILE A 288 7.15 25.68 -16.56
CA ILE A 288 7.83 26.20 -15.36
C ILE A 288 8.60 27.46 -15.77
N THR A 289 8.38 28.58 -15.07
CA THR A 289 8.94 29.90 -15.43
C THR A 289 9.93 30.46 -14.43
N ALA A 290 9.90 29.99 -13.18
CA ALA A 290 10.82 30.44 -12.12
C ALA A 290 11.15 29.31 -11.17
N GLU A 291 12.37 29.30 -10.62
CA GLU A 291 12.80 28.33 -9.62
C GLU A 291 11.95 28.41 -8.34
N ALA A 292 11.92 27.31 -7.58
CA ALA A 292 11.19 27.28 -6.34
C ALA A 292 11.83 28.19 -5.28
N VAL A 293 11.05 29.10 -4.71
CA VAL A 293 11.44 29.99 -3.60
C VAL A 293 10.45 29.84 -2.43
N PRO A 294 10.84 30.17 -1.19
CA PRO A 294 9.90 30.16 -0.07
C PRO A 294 8.64 30.98 -0.38
N GLN A 295 7.47 30.53 0.07
CA GLN A 295 6.18 31.15 -0.24
C GLN A 295 6.13 32.65 0.08
N LYS A 296 6.79 33.08 1.16
CA LYS A 296 6.90 34.49 1.57
C LYS A 296 7.70 35.37 0.60
N ASP A 297 8.52 34.77 -0.23
CA ASP A 297 9.43 35.44 -1.17
C ASP A 297 8.98 35.28 -2.62
N PHE A 298 7.98 34.42 -2.88
CA PHE A 298 7.43 34.26 -4.22
C PHE A 298 6.68 35.52 -4.67
N VAL A 299 7.15 36.11 -5.76
CA VAL A 299 6.55 37.28 -6.41
C VAL A 299 5.81 36.82 -7.66
N VAL A 300 4.53 37.19 -7.76
CA VAL A 300 3.70 36.88 -8.92
C VAL A 300 4.12 37.78 -10.09
N PRO A 301 4.70 37.24 -11.19
CA PRO A 301 5.32 38.07 -12.23
C PRO A 301 4.35 39.04 -12.91
N SER A 302 3.11 38.63 -13.13
CA SER A 302 2.08 39.48 -13.76
C SER A 302 1.63 40.66 -12.89
N MET A 303 1.86 40.59 -11.58
CA MET A 303 1.40 41.59 -10.61
C MET A 303 2.53 42.36 -9.92
N GLN A 304 3.77 41.85 -9.98
CA GLN A 304 4.94 42.40 -9.28
C GLN A 304 4.70 42.57 -7.77
N ARG A 305 3.93 41.65 -7.17
CA ARG A 305 3.61 41.62 -5.73
C ARG A 305 3.86 40.24 -5.14
N LYS A 306 4.20 40.19 -3.85
CA LYS A 306 4.36 38.92 -3.13
C LYS A 306 3.03 38.18 -3.06
N LEU A 307 3.06 36.88 -3.28
CA LEU A 307 1.86 36.03 -3.27
C LEU A 307 1.06 36.16 -1.97
N ILE A 308 1.76 36.22 -0.85
CA ILE A 308 1.16 36.33 0.49
C ILE A 308 0.40 37.65 0.74
N GLU A 309 0.55 38.65 -0.15
CA GLU A 309 -0.14 39.94 -0.07
C GLU A 309 -1.37 40.02 -1.00
N LEU A 310 -1.63 38.96 -1.75
CA LEU A 310 -2.73 38.87 -2.72
C LEU A 310 -3.97 38.26 -2.05
N PRO A 311 -5.17 38.47 -2.62
CA PRO A 311 -6.38 37.82 -2.11
C PRO A 311 -6.34 36.31 -2.44
N LEU A 312 -5.89 35.52 -1.46
CA LEU A 312 -5.81 34.05 -1.52
C LEU A 312 -7.04 33.39 -0.90
N HIS A 313 -7.50 32.30 -1.50
CA HIS A 313 -8.49 31.41 -0.88
C HIS A 313 -7.85 30.65 0.28
N ALA A 314 -6.64 30.13 0.09
CA ALA A 314 -5.87 29.45 1.13
C ALA A 314 -4.82 30.40 1.73
N LYS A 315 -5.07 30.86 2.97
CA LYS A 315 -4.15 31.77 3.65
C LYS A 315 -2.89 31.03 4.13
N PRO A 316 -1.69 31.62 3.96
CA PRO A 316 -0.45 31.07 4.52
C PRO A 316 -0.55 30.89 6.03
N ASN A 317 0.03 29.81 6.56
CA ASN A 317 0.10 29.59 8.00
C ASN A 317 1.22 30.45 8.62
N PRO A 318 0.89 31.45 9.48
CA PRO A 318 1.90 32.35 10.03
C PRO A 318 2.95 31.63 10.89
N LYS A 319 2.62 30.47 11.48
CA LYS A 319 3.53 29.73 12.36
C LYS A 319 4.66 29.02 11.59
N THR A 320 4.43 28.70 10.33
CA THR A 320 5.38 27.94 9.51
C THR A 320 6.07 28.78 8.44
N LEU A 321 5.54 29.98 8.14
CA LEU A 321 5.95 30.82 7.02
C LEU A 321 7.46 31.19 7.02
N ASP A 322 8.06 31.34 8.19
CA ASP A 322 9.48 31.68 8.34
C ASP A 322 10.41 30.47 8.53
N ASN A 323 9.86 29.27 8.72
CA ASN A 323 10.65 28.07 8.92
C ASN A 323 10.91 27.36 7.57
N LEU A 324 12.11 27.56 7.03
CA LEU A 324 12.53 27.06 5.72
C LEU A 324 12.50 25.52 5.57
N GLU A 325 12.44 24.78 6.67
CA GLU A 325 12.39 23.30 6.66
C GLU A 325 10.95 22.76 6.49
N ILE A 326 9.94 23.58 6.76
CA ILE A 326 8.52 23.16 6.74
C ILE A 326 7.62 24.10 5.94
N CYS A 327 8.03 25.34 5.65
CA CYS A 327 7.23 26.28 4.87
C CYS A 327 6.99 25.76 3.45
N ASP A 328 5.96 26.29 2.80
CA ASP A 328 5.74 26.02 1.39
C ASP A 328 6.79 26.73 0.55
N TRP A 329 7.21 26.04 -0.51
CA TRP A 329 8.05 26.56 -1.56
C TRP A 329 7.23 26.62 -2.85
N CYS A 330 7.26 27.76 -3.51
CA CYS A 330 6.47 28.06 -4.70
C CYS A 330 7.35 28.12 -5.93
N VAL A 331 6.97 27.38 -6.97
CA VAL A 331 7.57 27.43 -8.31
C VAL A 331 6.64 28.23 -9.24
N GLY A 332 7.20 29.05 -10.12
CA GLY A 332 6.41 29.82 -11.08
C GLY A 332 5.95 28.95 -12.25
N VAL A 333 4.69 29.10 -12.66
CA VAL A 333 4.09 28.35 -13.78
C VAL A 333 3.31 29.29 -14.69
N GLU A 334 3.60 29.22 -15.98
CA GLU A 334 2.74 29.78 -17.03
C GLU A 334 1.76 28.70 -17.48
N TRP A 335 0.50 28.83 -17.09
CA TRP A 335 -0.54 27.89 -17.48
C TRP A 335 -0.93 28.06 -18.95
N ARG A 336 -0.93 26.96 -19.70
CA ARG A 336 -1.44 26.89 -21.08
C ARG A 336 -2.89 26.44 -21.13
N SER A 337 -3.26 25.52 -20.25
CA SER A 337 -4.61 25.01 -20.15
C SER A 337 -4.90 24.60 -18.70
N THR A 338 -6.07 24.97 -18.19
CA THR A 338 -6.49 24.67 -16.82
C THR A 338 -7.96 24.31 -16.80
N ARG A 339 -8.34 23.51 -15.82
CA ARG A 339 -9.70 23.05 -15.56
C ARG A 339 -10.05 23.30 -14.10
N ASP A 340 -11.33 23.37 -13.82
CA ASP A 340 -11.81 23.31 -12.43
C ASP A 340 -11.68 21.88 -11.92
N ARG A 341 -11.65 21.72 -10.59
CA ARG A 341 -11.46 20.40 -9.96
C ARG A 341 -12.52 19.39 -10.36
N THR A 342 -13.75 19.84 -10.59
CA THR A 342 -14.88 18.99 -11.02
C THR A 342 -14.69 18.43 -12.42
N ASP A 343 -13.85 19.06 -13.23
CA ASP A 343 -13.60 18.70 -14.63
C ASP A 343 -12.22 18.06 -14.82
N GLY A 344 -11.59 17.61 -13.73
CA GLY A 344 -10.32 16.90 -13.77
C GLY A 344 -10.41 15.63 -14.61
N VAL A 345 -9.30 15.27 -15.26
CA VAL A 345 -9.24 14.14 -16.20
C VAL A 345 -8.26 13.08 -15.74
N LEU A 346 -8.48 11.84 -16.16
CA LEU A 346 -7.61 10.69 -15.84
C LEU A 346 -7.32 10.53 -14.32
N PRO A 347 -8.33 10.58 -13.43
CA PRO A 347 -8.14 10.44 -11.98
C PRO A 347 -7.53 9.09 -11.56
N GLN A 348 -7.65 8.07 -12.39
CA GLN A 348 -7.04 6.76 -12.18
C GLN A 348 -5.52 6.72 -12.43
N LEU A 349 -4.93 7.78 -13.02
CA LEU A 349 -3.51 7.85 -13.39
C LEU A 349 -2.71 8.78 -12.47
N ALA A 350 -3.05 8.79 -11.18
CA ALA A 350 -2.35 9.54 -10.15
C ALA A 350 -0.90 9.05 -9.97
N HIS A 351 0.03 9.99 -9.78
CA HIS A 351 1.37 9.64 -9.29
C HIS A 351 1.41 9.74 -7.76
N ARG A 352 2.07 8.78 -7.10
CA ARG A 352 2.28 8.76 -5.63
C ARG A 352 3.31 9.79 -5.12
N ASN A 353 3.92 10.57 -6.02
CA ASN A 353 4.95 11.54 -5.66
C ASN A 353 4.33 12.93 -5.60
N THR A 354 4.87 13.80 -4.75
CA THR A 354 4.52 15.22 -4.73
C THR A 354 4.87 15.92 -6.03
N ALA A 355 6.08 15.68 -6.54
CA ALA A 355 6.53 16.13 -7.83
C ALA A 355 7.54 15.13 -8.41
N CYS A 356 7.41 14.80 -9.69
CA CYS A 356 8.35 13.94 -10.39
C CYS A 356 8.27 14.11 -11.90
N GLN A 357 9.32 13.70 -12.60
CA GLN A 357 9.28 13.66 -14.05
C GLN A 357 8.41 12.50 -14.55
N ILE A 358 7.57 12.76 -15.54
CA ILE A 358 6.80 11.74 -16.24
C ILE A 358 7.73 11.03 -17.21
N LYS A 359 7.81 9.71 -17.08
CA LYS A 359 8.67 8.86 -17.93
C LYS A 359 7.87 7.92 -18.82
N GLN A 360 6.55 8.11 -18.90
CA GLN A 360 5.63 7.31 -19.69
C GLN A 360 5.15 8.14 -20.90
N PRO A 361 5.68 7.94 -22.11
CA PRO A 361 5.29 8.73 -23.29
C PRO A 361 3.80 8.65 -23.62
N ASP A 362 3.16 7.50 -23.39
CA ASP A 362 1.72 7.33 -23.65
C ASP A 362 0.85 8.15 -22.69
N LEU A 363 1.28 8.32 -21.43
CA LEU A 363 0.59 9.20 -20.48
C LEU A 363 0.71 10.66 -20.93
N VAL A 364 1.91 11.09 -21.35
CA VAL A 364 2.13 12.44 -21.88
C VAL A 364 1.23 12.67 -23.10
N ARG A 365 1.16 11.72 -24.04
CA ARG A 365 0.31 11.83 -25.23
C ARG A 365 -1.17 11.99 -24.85
N GLN A 366 -1.69 11.14 -23.96
CA GLN A 366 -3.08 11.24 -23.48
C GLN A 366 -3.36 12.60 -22.82
N LEU A 367 -2.42 13.12 -22.04
CA LEU A 367 -2.56 14.42 -21.40
C LEU A 367 -2.50 15.57 -22.42
N LEU A 368 -1.60 15.50 -23.39
CA LEU A 368 -1.50 16.50 -24.46
C LEU A 368 -2.76 16.51 -25.33
N ASP A 369 -3.34 15.36 -25.67
CA ASP A 369 -4.59 15.30 -26.43
C ASP A 369 -5.74 16.03 -25.73
N VAL A 370 -5.71 16.11 -24.40
CA VAL A 370 -6.73 16.78 -23.60
C VAL A 370 -6.43 18.25 -23.29
N PHE A 371 -5.16 18.58 -23.05
CA PHE A 371 -4.75 19.91 -22.58
C PHE A 371 -4.09 20.78 -23.66
N ALA A 372 -3.52 20.18 -24.70
CA ALA A 372 -2.81 20.88 -25.78
C ALA A 372 -2.82 20.05 -27.09
N PRO A 373 -4.00 19.78 -27.69
CA PRO A 373 -4.13 18.90 -28.85
C PRO A 373 -3.34 19.38 -30.08
N ASP A 374 -3.06 20.68 -30.17
CA ASP A 374 -2.26 21.27 -31.25
C ASP A 374 -0.76 20.91 -31.15
N GLU A 375 -0.26 20.54 -29.96
CA GLU A 375 1.13 20.12 -29.74
C GLU A 375 1.36 18.65 -30.13
N THR A 376 0.34 17.80 -30.04
CA THR A 376 0.45 16.37 -30.41
C THR A 376 0.79 16.19 -31.89
N THR A 377 0.25 17.05 -32.76
CA THR A 377 0.36 16.99 -34.22
C THR A 377 1.77 17.29 -34.75
N ARG A 378 2.57 18.09 -34.02
CA ARG A 378 3.93 18.47 -34.45
C ARG A 378 4.98 17.37 -34.19
N SER A 379 4.75 16.50 -33.20
CA SER A 379 5.67 15.41 -32.87
C SER A 379 5.64 14.24 -33.87
N ALA A 380 4.55 14.08 -34.63
CA ALA A 380 4.38 13.00 -35.61
C ALA A 380 5.01 13.28 -36.99
N GLY A 381 5.45 14.52 -37.25
CA GLY A 381 5.96 14.96 -38.55
C GLY A 381 7.49 15.00 -38.69
N ALA A 382 8.24 14.63 -37.66
CA ALA A 382 9.70 14.53 -37.70
C ALA A 382 10.10 13.06 -37.45
N LYS A 383 10.07 12.25 -38.51
CA LYS A 383 10.78 10.98 -38.58
C LYS A 383 11.76 11.03 -39.74
#